data_AF-A0A7S9VV15-F1
#
_entry.id   AF-A0A7S9VV15-F1
#
_cell.length_a   1.000
_cell.length_b   1.000
_cell.length_c   1.000
_cell.angle_alpha   90.00
_cell.angle_beta   90.00
_cell.angle_gamma   90.00
#
_symmetry.space_group_name_H-M   'P 1'
#
loop_
_entity.id
_entity.type
_entity.pdbx_description
1 polymer ?
#
loop_
_entity_poly.entity_id
_entity_poly.type
_entity_poly.pdbx_seq_one_letter_code
_entity_poly.pdbx_strand_id
1 'polypeptide(L)'
;MFETGTTLRAKCRNKAPEYALACTAYIVGAVDGIKKDVFIGRAQPNCWPDRMQAEEVRRIVIAYLERYPDQRNAPASVIVSIALNEHYPCKK
;
A
#
# COMPACT_ATOMS: atom_id res chain seq x y z
N MET A 1 -9.17 5.09 15.66
CA MET A 1 -8.72 5.98 14.55
C MET A 1 -8.11 5.09 13.48
N PHE A 2 -8.53 5.22 12.22
CA PHE A 2 -7.99 4.42 11.11
C PHE A 2 -6.65 4.99 10.63
N GLU A 3 -5.75 4.13 10.14
CA GLU A 3 -4.48 4.54 9.53
C GLU A 3 -4.75 5.37 8.25
N THR A 4 -4.05 6.49 8.09
CA THR A 4 -4.11 7.35 6.88
C THR A 4 -2.80 7.31 6.12
N GLY A 5 -2.79 7.77 4.87
CA GLY A 5 -1.55 7.95 4.11
C GLY A 5 -0.51 8.82 4.84
N THR A 6 -0.96 9.83 5.58
CA THR A 6 -0.10 10.71 6.39
C THR A 6 0.58 9.93 7.52
N THR A 7 -0.18 9.16 8.31
CA THR A 7 0.37 8.39 9.43
C THR A 7 1.24 7.24 8.94
N LEU A 8 0.85 6.57 7.85
CA LEU A 8 1.65 5.51 7.23
C LEU A 8 2.99 6.06 6.74
N ARG A 9 2.99 7.17 6.01
CA ARG A 9 4.23 7.82 5.54
C ARG A 9 5.15 8.18 6.71
N ALA A 10 4.58 8.72 7.80
CA ALA A 10 5.34 9.07 9.00
C ALA A 10 6.02 7.83 9.62
N LYS A 11 5.29 6.71 9.74
CA LYS A 11 5.86 5.43 10.20
C LYS A 11 6.99 4.95 9.27
N CYS A 12 6.75 4.97 7.97
CA CYS A 12 7.70 4.46 6.97
C CYS A 12 9.01 5.26 6.88
N ARG A 13 9.00 6.54 7.25
CA ARG A 13 10.17 7.43 7.26
C ARG A 13 10.86 7.55 8.62
N ASN A 14 10.30 6.93 9.66
CA ASN A 14 10.92 6.93 10.97
C ASN A 14 12.19 6.07 10.94
N LYS A 15 13.23 6.54 11.65
CA LYS A 15 14.54 5.87 11.71
C LYS A 15 14.59 4.72 12.71
N ALA A 16 13.64 4.64 13.64
CA ALA A 16 13.61 3.57 14.62
C ALA A 16 13.15 2.25 13.98
N PRO A 17 13.88 1.13 14.17
CA PRO A 17 13.61 -0.15 13.49
C PRO A 17 12.18 -0.67 13.65
N GLU A 18 11.55 -0.46 14.80
CA GLU A 18 10.19 -0.88 15.10
C GLU A 18 9.15 -0.22 14.18
N TYR A 19 9.39 1.04 13.76
CA TYR A 19 8.50 1.73 12.84
C TYR A 19 8.71 1.29 11.39
N ALA A 20 9.94 0.92 11.02
CA ALA A 20 10.22 0.33 9.71
C ALA A 20 9.47 -1.01 9.59
N LEU A 21 9.54 -1.87 10.61
CA LEU A 21 8.77 -3.11 10.65
C LEU A 21 7.26 -2.86 10.62
N ALA A 22 6.75 -1.92 11.42
CA ALA A 22 5.33 -1.60 11.45
C ALA A 22 4.80 -1.06 10.11
N CYS A 23 5.60 -0.25 9.41
CA CYS A 23 5.29 0.22 8.06
C CYS A 23 5.17 -0.96 7.08
N THR A 24 6.21 -1.82 7.00
CA THR A 24 6.20 -2.96 6.10
C THR A 24 5.05 -3.91 6.42
N ALA A 25 4.80 -4.22 7.70
CA ALA A 25 3.71 -5.08 8.14
C ALA A 25 2.33 -4.53 7.75
N TYR A 26 2.09 -3.22 7.91
CA TYR A 26 0.83 -2.62 7.50
C TYR A 26 0.60 -2.74 5.99
N ILE A 27 1.63 -2.42 5.19
CA ILE A 27 1.54 -2.46 3.72
C ILE A 27 1.29 -3.88 3.23
N VAL A 28 2.03 -4.86 3.75
CA VAL A 28 1.82 -6.28 3.40
C VAL A 28 0.41 -6.73 3.81
N GLY A 29 -0.03 -6.42 5.03
CA GLY A 29 -1.38 -6.77 5.48
C GLY A 29 -2.49 -6.15 4.64
N ALA A 30 -2.30 -4.92 4.16
CA ALA A 30 -3.23 -4.28 3.23
C ALA A 30 -3.26 -4.99 1.87
N VAL A 31 -2.11 -5.37 1.32
CA VAL A 31 -2.01 -6.14 0.07
C VAL A 31 -2.69 -7.50 0.21
N ASP A 32 -2.43 -8.23 1.28
CA ASP A 32 -3.03 -9.54 1.52
C ASP A 32 -4.54 -9.43 1.71
N GLY A 33 -5.01 -8.40 2.41
CA GLY A 33 -6.43 -8.09 2.55
C GLY A 33 -7.11 -7.87 1.19
N ILE A 34 -6.47 -7.09 0.31
CA ILE A 34 -6.98 -6.80 -1.04
C ILE A 34 -6.94 -8.05 -1.91
N LYS A 35 -5.82 -8.81 -1.93
CA LYS A 35 -5.72 -10.07 -2.67
C LYS A 35 -6.78 -11.07 -2.22
N LYS A 36 -7.02 -11.16 -0.91
CA LYS A 36 -8.09 -11.99 -0.34
C LYS A 36 -9.46 -11.52 -0.81
N ASP A 37 -9.74 -10.21 -0.79
CA ASP A 37 -11.02 -9.67 -1.28
C ASP A 37 -11.23 -9.92 -2.79
N VAL A 38 -10.17 -9.88 -3.60
CA VAL A 38 -10.23 -10.28 -5.02
C VAL A 38 -10.52 -11.77 -5.15
N PHE A 39 -9.80 -12.62 -4.40
CA PHE A 39 -9.96 -14.08 -4.45
C PHE A 39 -11.39 -14.53 -4.11
N ILE A 40 -12.05 -13.87 -3.14
CA ILE A 40 -13.43 -14.19 -2.74
C ILE A 40 -14.50 -13.43 -3.54
N GLY A 41 -14.13 -12.74 -4.62
CA GLY A 41 -15.07 -12.02 -5.50
C GLY A 41 -15.70 -10.77 -4.89
N ARG A 42 -15.07 -10.17 -3.85
CA ARG A 42 -15.52 -8.92 -3.21
C ARG A 42 -14.84 -7.66 -3.75
N ALA A 43 -13.81 -7.82 -4.58
CA ALA A 43 -13.10 -6.73 -5.25
C ALA A 43 -12.86 -7.07 -6.73
N GLN A 44 -12.67 -6.04 -7.57
CA GLN A 44 -12.33 -6.22 -8.98
C GLN A 44 -10.95 -6.89 -9.13
N PRO A 45 -10.73 -7.74 -10.15
CA PRO A 45 -9.41 -8.29 -10.45
C PRO A 45 -8.37 -7.17 -10.59
N ASN A 46 -7.19 -7.41 -10.03
CA ASN A 46 -6.01 -6.56 -10.23
C ASN A 46 -4.98 -7.31 -11.08
N CYS A 47 -4.00 -6.58 -11.59
CA CYS A 47 -2.91 -7.13 -12.41
C CYS A 47 -1.58 -7.12 -11.65
N TRP A 48 -1.66 -7.22 -10.33
CA TRP A 48 -0.48 -7.27 -9.48
C TRP A 48 0.23 -8.61 -9.65
N PRO A 49 1.56 -8.66 -9.59
CA PRO A 49 2.28 -9.93 -9.63
C PRO A 49 1.83 -10.91 -8.53
N ASP A 50 1.82 -12.20 -8.86
CA ASP A 50 1.52 -13.28 -7.91
C ASP A 50 2.41 -13.19 -6.67
N ARG A 51 3.71 -12.91 -6.90
CA ARG A 51 4.72 -12.71 -5.87
C ARG A 51 5.27 -11.29 -5.95
N MET A 52 5.17 -10.55 -4.85
CA MET A 52 5.74 -9.22 -4.70
C MET A 52 6.64 -9.20 -3.46
N GLN A 53 7.81 -8.59 -3.59
CA GLN A 53 8.72 -8.42 -2.45
C GLN A 53 8.21 -7.30 -1.55
N ALA A 54 8.13 -7.54 -0.24
CA ALA A 54 7.57 -6.58 0.72
C ALA A 54 8.25 -5.20 0.66
N GLU A 55 9.58 -5.16 0.57
CA GLU A 55 10.32 -3.90 0.44
C GLU A 55 10.04 -3.18 -0.89
N GLU A 56 9.74 -3.91 -1.96
CA GLU A 56 9.38 -3.28 -3.24
C GLU A 56 8.00 -2.62 -3.15
N VAL A 57 7.01 -3.34 -2.61
CA VAL A 57 5.67 -2.78 -2.36
C VAL A 57 5.77 -1.55 -1.47
N ARG A 58 6.60 -1.60 -0.41
CA ARG A 58 6.86 -0.45 0.46
C ARG A 58 7.43 0.73 -0.33
N ARG A 59 8.43 0.52 -1.18
CA ARG A 59 9.02 1.59 -2.01
C ARG A 59 7.98 2.23 -2.92
N ILE A 60 7.15 1.43 -3.60
CA ILE A 60 6.07 1.92 -4.48
C ILE A 60 5.09 2.80 -3.71
N VAL A 61 4.61 2.33 -2.56
CA VAL A 61 3.62 3.06 -1.74
C VAL A 61 4.21 4.36 -1.18
N ILE A 62 5.45 4.35 -0.72
CA ILE A 62 6.12 5.57 -0.24
C ILE A 62 6.30 6.57 -1.39
N ALA A 63 6.73 6.11 -2.57
CA ALA A 63 6.90 6.96 -3.73
C ALA A 63 5.57 7.63 -4.16
N TYR A 64 4.47 6.88 -4.13
CA TYR A 64 3.13 7.42 -4.38
C TYR A 64 2.76 8.49 -3.35
N LEU A 65 2.91 8.19 -2.06
CA LEU A 65 2.62 9.12 -0.99
C LEU A 65 3.49 10.39 -1.11
N GLU A 66 4.74 10.28 -1.56
CA GLU A 66 5.61 11.44 -1.78
C GLU A 66 5.16 12.28 -2.97
N ARG A 67 4.74 11.65 -4.07
CA ARG A 67 4.24 12.31 -5.28
C ARG A 67 2.92 13.05 -5.08
N TYR A 68 2.00 12.51 -4.29
CA TYR A 68 0.64 13.03 -4.11
C TYR A 68 0.35 13.44 -2.65
N PRO A 69 0.90 14.58 -2.17
CA PRO A 69 0.74 15.02 -0.78
C PRO A 69 -0.70 15.34 -0.37
N ASP A 70 -1.52 15.81 -1.31
CA ASP A 70 -2.93 16.14 -1.17
C ASP A 70 -3.81 14.91 -0.87
N GLN A 71 -3.41 13.72 -1.33
CA GLN A 71 -4.17 12.49 -1.14
C GLN A 71 -3.88 11.77 0.20
N ARG A 72 -2.87 12.21 0.96
CA ARG A 72 -2.40 11.51 2.17
C ARG A 72 -3.44 11.44 3.29
N ASN A 73 -4.50 12.24 3.24
CA ASN A 73 -5.59 12.21 4.22
C ASN A 73 -6.52 11.01 4.03
N ALA A 74 -6.45 10.31 2.89
CA ALA A 74 -7.25 9.12 2.64
C ALA A 74 -6.79 7.93 3.52
N PRO A 75 -7.66 6.91 3.70
CA PRO A 75 -7.29 5.67 4.38
C PRO A 75 -6.05 5.02 3.74
N ALA A 76 -5.10 4.58 4.56
CA ALA A 76 -3.83 4.07 4.07
C ALA A 76 -4.00 2.80 3.19
N SER A 77 -4.94 1.92 3.51
CA SER A 77 -5.26 0.75 2.68
C SER A 77 -5.74 1.11 1.27
N VAL A 78 -6.51 2.20 1.15
CA VAL A 78 -6.95 2.72 -0.17
C VAL A 78 -5.74 3.24 -0.94
N ILE A 79 -4.84 3.98 -0.29
CA ILE A 79 -3.62 4.47 -0.92
C ILE A 79 -2.72 3.32 -1.39
N VAL A 80 -2.58 2.24 -0.60
CA VAL A 80 -1.84 1.04 -1.02
C VAL A 80 -2.43 0.47 -2.30
N SER A 81 -3.75 0.34 -2.39
CA SER A 81 -4.44 -0.14 -3.59
C SER A 81 -4.19 0.75 -4.81
N ILE A 82 -4.35 2.07 -4.66
CA ILE A 82 -4.17 3.02 -5.76
C ILE A 82 -2.72 3.03 -6.24
N ALA A 83 -1.76 3.09 -5.31
CA ALA A 83 -0.34 3.09 -5.64
C ALA A 83 0.06 1.85 -6.45
N LEU A 84 -0.44 0.67 -6.06
CA LEU A 84 -0.17 -0.57 -6.78
C LEU A 84 -0.91 -0.65 -8.11
N ASN A 85 -2.11 -0.11 -8.24
CA ASN A 85 -2.82 -0.07 -9.52
C ASN A 85 -2.20 0.93 -10.50
N GLU A 86 -1.64 2.05 -10.02
CA GLU A 86 -0.84 2.96 -10.85
C GLU A 86 0.45 2.29 -11.34
N HIS A 87 1.11 1.51 -10.47
CA HIS A 87 2.37 0.85 -10.80
C HIS A 87 2.19 -0.42 -11.66
N TYR A 88 1.13 -1.19 -11.43
CA TYR A 88 0.77 -2.42 -12.15
C TYR A 88 -0.59 -2.26 -12.87
N PRO A 89 -0.67 -1.42 -13.91
CA PRO A 89 -1.93 -1.18 -14.60
C PRO A 89 -2.39 -2.43 -15.34
N CYS A 90 -3.68 -2.76 -15.23
CA CYS A 90 -4.30 -3.74 -16.11
C CYS A 90 -4.39 -3.19 -17.53
N LYS A 91 -3.90 -3.95 -18.51
CA LYS A 91 -4.11 -3.64 -19.93
C LYS A 91 -5.60 -3.76 -20.24
N LYS A 92 -6.14 -2.77 -20.94
CA LYS A 92 -7.51 -2.78 -21.46
C LYS A 92 -7.63 -3.74 -22.64
#